data_AF-A0AAD7EWZ1-F1
#
_entry.id   AF-A0AAD7EWZ1-F1
#
_cell.length_a   1.000
_cell.length_b   1.000
_cell.length_c   1.000
_cell.angle_alpha   90.00
_cell.angle_beta   90.00
_cell.angle_gamma   90.00
#
_symmetry.space_group_name_H-M   'P 1'
#
loop_
_entity.id
_entity.type
_entity.pdbx_description
1 polymer ?
#
loop_
_entity_poly.entity_id
_entity_poly.type
_entity_poly.pdbx_seq_one_letter_code
_entity_poly.pdbx_strand_id
1 'polypeptide(L)'
;MRGVLDRDAADMRKPGAKKMHTRGLWSAGPNEGWCVDSYGKILLCMGIAVWGIIDKYAREELNLWAVPDACTADVPPALYLLMVRAKKGMPMQTTSNMGSETGGLAVAQTSLRQIYLPDLPLDSLPVHRSVKSVYNITRERGWRPIWEKELANVKYAYETGKISAGFHPEDPIHQGVSLWLWAKIIQLHLDDIRRENSRHRVRFQRNKLLPTGGTHGEFYKHPERWGE
;
A
#
# COMPACT_ATOMS: atom_id res chain seq x y z
N MET A 1 -33.42 -19.06 35.48
CA MET A 1 -31.95 -19.11 35.29
C MET A 1 -31.57 -17.95 34.36
N ARG A 2 -31.28 -16.76 34.92
CA ARG A 2 -30.92 -15.55 34.15
C ARG A 2 -29.40 -15.54 33.97
N GLY A 3 -28.95 -15.49 32.71
CA GLY A 3 -27.54 -15.40 32.36
C GLY A 3 -26.92 -14.12 32.90
N VAL A 4 -25.82 -14.29 33.64
CA VAL A 4 -24.96 -13.20 34.10
C VAL A 4 -24.30 -12.60 32.85
N LEU A 5 -24.70 -11.37 32.51
CA LEU A 5 -23.98 -10.56 31.53
C LEU A 5 -22.60 -10.24 32.12
N ASP A 6 -21.59 -10.83 31.51
CA ASP A 6 -20.17 -10.55 31.71
C ASP A 6 -19.90 -9.05 31.49
N ARG A 7 -19.86 -8.30 32.59
CA ARG A 7 -19.66 -6.85 32.60
C ARG A 7 -18.24 -6.47 32.15
N ASP A 8 -17.29 -7.42 32.21
CA ASP A 8 -15.89 -7.18 31.88
C ASP A 8 -15.67 -7.10 30.36
N ALA A 9 -16.47 -7.85 29.58
CA ALA A 9 -16.41 -7.82 28.12
C ALA A 9 -16.92 -6.49 27.52
N ALA A 10 -17.83 -5.80 28.20
CA ALA A 10 -18.39 -4.53 27.75
C ALA A 10 -17.44 -3.34 28.00
N ASP A 11 -16.69 -3.37 29.10
CA ASP A 11 -15.76 -2.29 29.46
C ASP A 11 -14.51 -2.24 28.56
N MET A 12 -14.12 -3.37 27.94
CA MET A 12 -13.04 -3.40 26.94
C MET A 12 -13.43 -2.77 25.59
N ARG A 13 -14.71 -2.41 25.38
CA ARG A 13 -15.21 -1.78 24.15
C ARG A 13 -15.41 -0.25 24.30
N LYS A 14 -14.73 0.41 25.23
CA LYS A 14 -14.74 1.88 25.30
C LYS A 14 -13.93 2.47 24.12
N PRO A 15 -14.52 3.37 23.30
CA PRO A 15 -13.77 4.12 22.30
C PRO A 15 -12.79 5.05 23.01
N GLY A 16 -11.53 4.62 23.12
CA GLY A 16 -10.49 5.29 23.91
C GLY A 16 -9.43 4.32 24.46
N ALA A 17 -9.75 3.02 24.58
CA ALA A 17 -8.83 1.98 25.03
C ALA A 17 -7.85 1.48 23.94
N LYS A 18 -7.63 2.24 22.86
CA LYS A 18 -6.59 1.91 21.89
C LYS A 18 -5.25 2.28 22.53
N LYS A 19 -4.45 1.28 22.91
CA LYS A 19 -3.03 1.47 23.22
C LYS A 19 -2.41 2.30 22.10
N MET A 20 -2.12 3.57 22.39
CA MET A 20 -1.37 4.43 21.49
C MET A 20 -0.06 3.74 21.16
N HIS A 21 0.32 3.74 19.88
CA HIS A 21 1.66 3.37 19.46
C HIS A 21 2.69 4.14 20.30
N THR A 22 3.36 3.45 21.22
CA THR A 22 4.32 4.05 22.16
C THR A 22 5.64 4.46 21.50
N ARG A 23 5.90 4.02 20.26
CA ARG A 23 6.96 4.54 19.40
C ARG A 23 6.35 4.97 18.07
N GLY A 24 6.67 6.19 17.64
CA GLY A 24 6.32 6.68 16.31
C GLY A 24 6.91 5.80 15.21
N LEU A 25 6.38 5.90 13.99
CA LEU A 25 7.04 5.32 12.82
C LEU A 25 8.47 5.87 12.72
N TRP A 26 9.44 4.98 12.55
CA TRP A 26 10.86 5.32 12.41
C TRP A 26 11.45 4.53 11.25
N SER A 27 12.43 5.12 10.57
CA SER A 27 13.19 4.50 9.50
C SER A 27 14.56 5.18 9.39
N ALA A 28 15.61 4.42 9.10
CA ALA A 28 16.99 4.91 8.94
C ALA A 28 17.18 5.77 7.68
N GLY A 29 16.37 5.56 6.64
CA GLY A 29 16.49 6.27 5.37
C GLY A 29 15.65 5.65 4.25
N PRO A 30 15.67 6.26 3.05
CA PRO A 30 14.98 5.71 1.89
C PRO A 30 15.43 4.28 1.58
N ASN A 31 14.49 3.43 1.18
CA ASN A 31 14.68 2.02 0.85
C ASN A 31 15.15 1.12 2.02
N GLU A 32 15.19 1.60 3.26
CA GLU A 32 15.35 0.68 4.40
C GLU A 32 14.13 -0.28 4.46
N GLY A 33 12.93 0.28 4.31
CA GLY A 33 11.68 -0.46 4.39
C GLY A 33 10.68 -0.07 3.31
N TRP A 34 10.15 -1.05 2.59
CA TRP A 34 9.00 -0.85 1.70
C TRP A 34 7.75 -1.48 2.30
N CYS A 35 6.67 -0.71 2.38
CA CYS A 35 5.36 -1.19 2.78
C CYS A 35 4.54 -1.53 1.52
N VAL A 36 3.98 -2.73 1.48
CA VAL A 36 3.21 -3.25 0.34
C VAL A 36 1.82 -3.67 0.78
N ASP A 37 0.83 -3.49 -0.07
CA ASP A 37 -0.55 -3.88 0.21
C ASP A 37 -1.43 -3.83 -1.05
N SER A 38 -2.58 -4.49 -0.98
CA SER A 38 -3.65 -4.39 -1.97
C SER A 38 -4.83 -3.56 -1.46
N TYR A 39 -5.60 -2.99 -2.39
CA TYR A 39 -6.78 -2.19 -2.12
C TYR A 39 -7.92 -2.59 -3.06
N GLY A 40 -8.89 -3.32 -2.52
CA GLY A 40 -9.94 -3.99 -3.30
C GLY A 40 -11.31 -3.30 -3.32
N LYS A 41 -11.44 -2.02 -2.93
CA LYS A 41 -12.78 -1.39 -2.83
C LYS A 41 -13.57 -1.32 -4.13
N ILE A 42 -12.89 -1.25 -5.28
CA ILE A 42 -13.52 -1.26 -6.61
C ILE A 42 -13.50 -2.66 -7.26
N LEU A 43 -12.95 -3.68 -6.60
CA LEU A 43 -12.80 -5.03 -7.15
C LEU A 43 -14.16 -5.65 -7.45
N LEU A 44 -15.08 -5.59 -6.49
CA LEU A 44 -16.39 -6.22 -6.63
C LEU A 44 -17.26 -5.61 -7.76
N CYS A 45 -17.07 -4.33 -8.08
CA CYS A 45 -17.88 -3.67 -9.10
C CYS A 45 -17.21 -3.63 -10.48
N MET A 46 -15.87 -3.53 -10.53
CA MET A 46 -15.12 -3.31 -11.78
C MET A 46 -14.24 -4.50 -12.17
N GLY A 47 -14.05 -5.49 -11.30
CA GLY A 47 -13.07 -6.56 -11.51
C GLY A 47 -11.62 -6.04 -11.49
N ILE A 48 -11.36 -4.92 -10.80
CA ILE A 48 -10.06 -4.26 -10.72
C ILE A 48 -9.75 -3.97 -9.25
N ALA A 49 -8.55 -4.31 -8.81
CA ALA A 49 -7.98 -3.88 -7.55
C ALA A 49 -6.78 -2.96 -7.80
N VAL A 50 -6.33 -2.28 -6.74
CA VAL A 50 -5.10 -1.49 -6.76
C VAL A 50 -4.07 -2.18 -5.89
N TRP A 51 -2.86 -2.35 -6.38
CA TRP A 51 -1.73 -2.82 -5.59
C TRP A 51 -0.69 -1.71 -5.47
N GLY A 52 -0.03 -1.57 -4.32
CA GLY A 52 0.86 -0.43 -4.08
C GLY A 52 2.11 -0.77 -3.28
N ILE A 53 3.21 -0.09 -3.61
CA ILE A 53 4.45 -0.08 -2.81
C ILE A 53 4.78 1.36 -2.43
N ILE A 54 4.94 1.59 -1.14
CA ILE A 54 5.34 2.89 -0.58
C ILE A 54 6.63 2.77 0.24
N ASP A 55 7.52 3.73 0.07
CA ASP A 55 8.73 3.85 0.88
C ASP A 55 8.36 4.31 2.30
N LYS A 56 8.81 3.60 3.32
CA LYS A 56 8.45 3.88 4.71
C LYS A 56 9.01 5.21 5.22
N TYR A 57 10.25 5.54 4.86
CA TYR A 57 10.97 6.72 5.37
C TYR A 57 10.35 8.01 4.83
N ALA A 58 10.33 8.13 3.50
CA ALA A 58 9.84 9.32 2.81
C ALA A 58 8.31 9.38 2.80
N ARG A 59 7.64 8.23 2.88
CA ARG A 59 6.24 8.03 2.44
C ARG A 59 6.05 8.39 0.97
N GLU A 60 7.09 8.14 0.18
CA GLU A 60 7.06 8.29 -1.27
C GLU A 60 6.36 7.07 -1.88
N GLU A 61 5.30 7.31 -2.63
CA GLU A 61 4.60 6.27 -3.37
C GLU A 61 5.52 5.79 -4.51
N LEU A 62 6.14 4.63 -4.34
CA LEU A 62 7.10 4.13 -5.33
C LEU A 62 6.37 3.73 -6.59
N ASN A 63 5.26 3.01 -6.44
CA ASN A 63 4.32 2.76 -7.52
C ASN A 63 2.95 2.26 -7.05
N LEU A 64 1.97 2.44 -7.93
CA LEU A 64 0.59 1.96 -7.81
C LEU A 64 0.22 1.27 -9.13
N TRP A 65 -0.40 0.11 -9.08
CA TRP A 65 -0.87 -0.62 -10.26
C TRP A 65 -2.34 -0.95 -10.16
N ALA A 66 -3.06 -0.73 -11.26
CA ALA A 66 -4.35 -1.36 -11.48
C ALA A 66 -4.12 -2.83 -11.87
N VAL A 67 -4.72 -3.76 -11.14
CA VAL A 67 -4.60 -5.20 -11.35
C VAL A 67 -5.98 -5.86 -11.40
N PRO A 68 -6.19 -6.90 -12.21
CA PRO A 68 -7.50 -7.56 -12.31
C PRO A 68 -7.86 -8.31 -11.01
N ASP A 69 -6.88 -8.93 -10.37
CA ASP A 69 -7.05 -9.55 -9.07
C ASP A 69 -5.78 -9.33 -8.23
N ALA A 70 -5.93 -8.66 -7.10
CA ALA A 70 -4.82 -8.41 -6.19
C ALA A 70 -4.56 -9.56 -5.20
N CYS A 71 -5.44 -10.58 -5.17
CA CYS A 71 -5.31 -11.77 -4.33
C CYS A 71 -4.60 -12.93 -5.05
N THR A 72 -4.31 -12.81 -6.34
CA THR A 72 -3.54 -13.80 -7.09
C THR A 72 -2.10 -13.83 -6.58
N ALA A 73 -1.64 -14.99 -6.11
CA ALA A 73 -0.35 -15.16 -5.44
C ALA A 73 0.87 -14.74 -6.26
N ASP A 74 0.76 -14.73 -7.60
CA ASP A 74 1.84 -14.34 -8.51
C ASP A 74 1.96 -12.82 -8.69
N VAL A 75 0.89 -12.06 -8.41
CA VAL A 75 0.87 -10.62 -8.65
C VAL A 75 1.82 -9.88 -7.69
N PRO A 76 1.76 -10.06 -6.35
CA PRO A 76 2.68 -9.39 -5.44
C PRO A 76 4.18 -9.62 -5.73
N PRO A 77 4.68 -10.86 -5.93
CA PRO A 77 6.09 -11.07 -6.25
C PRO A 77 6.48 -10.45 -7.59
N ALA A 78 5.64 -10.54 -8.62
CA ALA A 78 5.92 -9.94 -9.93
C ALA A 78 6.05 -8.42 -9.84
N LEU A 79 5.10 -7.75 -9.18
CA LEU A 79 5.11 -6.28 -9.02
C LEU A 79 6.29 -5.82 -8.15
N TYR A 80 6.63 -6.57 -7.11
CA TYR A 80 7.83 -6.32 -6.32
C TYR A 80 9.12 -6.42 -7.16
N LEU A 81 9.29 -7.48 -7.95
CA LEU A 81 10.47 -7.65 -8.81
C LEU A 81 10.56 -6.57 -9.89
N LEU A 82 9.43 -6.15 -10.47
CA LEU A 82 9.37 -5.01 -11.38
C LEU A 82 9.88 -3.74 -10.72
N MET A 83 9.56 -3.52 -9.43
CA MET A 83 10.07 -2.36 -8.70
C MET A 83 11.54 -2.45 -8.37
N VAL A 84 12.03 -3.63 -7.97
CA VAL A 84 13.46 -3.84 -7.76
C VAL A 84 14.24 -3.50 -9.03
N ARG A 85 13.76 -4.00 -10.18
CA ARG A 85 14.35 -3.68 -11.49
C ARG A 85 14.28 -2.20 -11.81
N ALA A 86 13.13 -1.55 -11.61
CA ALA A 86 12.95 -0.13 -11.90
C ALA A 86 13.82 0.78 -11.02
N LYS A 87 13.99 0.43 -9.75
CA LYS A 87 14.83 1.16 -8.79
C LYS A 87 16.31 0.80 -8.88
N LYS A 88 16.67 -0.23 -9.66
CA LYS A 88 18.03 -0.81 -9.74
C LYS A 88 18.57 -1.17 -8.34
N GLY A 89 17.68 -1.61 -7.46
CA GLY A 89 17.96 -1.85 -6.06
C GLY A 89 16.73 -2.37 -5.33
N MET A 90 16.94 -3.05 -4.21
CA MET A 90 15.90 -3.66 -3.38
C MET A 90 15.89 -3.03 -1.99
N PRO A 91 14.76 -3.10 -1.25
CA PRO A 91 14.75 -2.63 0.13
C PRO A 91 15.49 -3.61 1.04
N MET A 92 15.91 -3.15 2.23
CA MET A 92 16.46 -4.07 3.24
C MET A 92 15.36 -4.96 3.86
N GLN A 93 14.16 -4.40 4.01
CA GLN A 93 12.98 -5.07 4.55
C GLN A 93 11.72 -4.73 3.74
N THR A 94 10.82 -5.69 3.60
CA THR A 94 9.45 -5.44 3.15
C THR A 94 8.47 -5.66 4.30
N THR A 95 7.34 -4.95 4.30
CA THR A 95 6.26 -5.13 5.27
C THR A 95 4.93 -5.23 4.54
N SER A 96 4.13 -6.24 4.85
CA SER A 96 2.79 -6.43 4.29
C SER A 96 1.77 -6.75 5.39
N ASN A 97 0.50 -6.72 4.99
CA ASN A 97 -0.57 -7.31 5.78
C ASN A 97 -0.45 -8.85 5.83
N MET A 98 -1.11 -9.48 6.81
CA MET A 98 -1.20 -10.95 6.90
C MET A 98 -2.11 -11.52 5.79
N GLY A 99 -1.63 -11.49 4.54
CA GLY A 99 -2.30 -12.02 3.36
C GLY A 99 -1.50 -13.16 2.74
N SER A 100 -2.19 -14.23 2.32
CA SER A 100 -1.57 -15.42 1.72
C SER A 100 -0.88 -15.12 0.39
N GLU A 101 -1.35 -14.10 -0.34
CA GLU A 101 -0.82 -13.64 -1.61
C GLU A 101 0.61 -13.08 -1.49
N THR A 102 1.03 -12.66 -0.29
CA THR A 102 2.34 -12.04 -0.07
C THR A 102 3.48 -13.03 0.18
N GLY A 103 3.17 -14.33 0.25
CA GLY A 103 4.18 -15.38 0.48
C GLY A 103 5.26 -15.43 -0.61
N GLY A 104 4.87 -15.33 -1.88
CA GLY A 104 5.82 -15.30 -3.00
C GLY A 104 6.75 -14.09 -2.95
N LEU A 105 6.24 -12.93 -2.55
CA LEU A 105 7.04 -11.71 -2.37
C LEU A 105 8.07 -11.90 -1.26
N ALA A 106 7.67 -12.50 -0.13
CA ALA A 106 8.57 -12.79 0.98
C ALA A 106 9.72 -13.72 0.55
N VAL A 107 9.42 -14.75 -0.25
CA VAL A 107 10.43 -15.65 -0.84
C VAL A 107 11.36 -14.90 -1.79
N ALA A 108 10.83 -14.08 -2.68
CA ALA A 108 11.63 -13.30 -3.63
C ALA A 108 12.60 -12.33 -2.92
N GLN A 109 12.08 -11.55 -1.96
CA GLN A 109 12.88 -10.63 -1.15
C GLN A 109 13.93 -11.40 -0.31
N THR A 110 13.59 -12.59 0.21
CA THR A 110 14.53 -13.43 0.96
C THR A 110 15.67 -13.91 0.07
N SER A 111 15.35 -14.42 -1.11
CA SER A 111 16.34 -14.92 -2.07
C SER A 111 17.29 -13.81 -2.51
N LEU A 112 16.76 -12.64 -2.87
CA LEU A 112 17.59 -11.50 -3.26
C LEU A 112 18.47 -11.00 -2.11
N ARG A 113 17.94 -10.94 -0.88
CA ARG A 113 18.72 -10.52 0.30
C ARG A 113 19.84 -11.50 0.63
N GLN A 114 19.61 -12.80 0.52
CA GLN A 114 20.65 -13.81 0.72
C GLN A 114 21.78 -13.69 -0.32
N ILE A 115 21.45 -13.34 -1.57
CA ILE A 115 22.44 -13.20 -2.64
C ILE A 115 23.26 -11.92 -2.48
N TYR A 116 22.61 -10.79 -2.23
CA TYR A 116 23.25 -9.47 -2.34
C TYR A 116 23.58 -8.80 -1.00
N LEU A 117 22.97 -9.24 0.11
CA LEU A 117 23.17 -8.69 1.45
C LEU A 117 23.21 -9.81 2.52
N PRO A 118 24.10 -10.83 2.37
CA PRO A 118 24.11 -12.01 3.24
C PRO A 118 24.43 -11.68 4.70
N ASP A 119 25.19 -10.60 4.95
CA ASP A 119 25.69 -10.25 6.28
C ASP A 119 24.68 -9.46 7.14
N LEU A 120 23.51 -9.11 6.59
CA LEU A 120 22.53 -8.34 7.35
C LEU A 120 21.82 -9.22 8.39
N PRO A 121 21.79 -8.81 9.68
CA PRO A 121 21.23 -9.62 10.76
C PRO A 121 19.73 -9.88 10.57
N LEU A 122 19.33 -11.15 10.62
CA LEU A 122 17.93 -11.56 10.43
C LEU A 122 17.07 -11.30 11.67
N ASP A 123 17.64 -11.40 12.86
CA ASP A 123 16.90 -11.26 14.12
C ASP A 123 16.44 -9.82 14.36
N SER A 124 17.32 -8.84 14.11
CA SER A 124 17.02 -7.42 14.30
C SER A 124 16.35 -6.79 13.08
N LEU A 125 16.69 -7.26 11.87
CA LEU A 125 16.15 -6.77 10.62
C LEU A 125 15.63 -7.95 9.78
N PRO A 126 14.45 -8.50 10.07
CA PRO A 126 13.90 -9.60 9.29
C PRO A 126 13.64 -9.16 7.85
N VAL A 127 13.77 -10.10 6.91
CA VAL A 127 13.73 -9.82 5.47
C VAL A 127 12.36 -9.35 5.01
N HIS A 128 11.32 -9.96 5.56
CA HIS A 128 9.92 -9.61 5.35
C HIS A 128 9.19 -9.63 6.70
N ARG A 129 8.28 -8.68 6.90
CA ARG A 129 7.39 -8.64 8.07
C ARG A 129 5.94 -8.68 7.61
N SER A 130 5.26 -9.78 7.91
CA SER A 130 3.80 -9.84 7.83
C SER A 130 3.24 -9.31 9.15
N VAL A 131 2.43 -8.27 9.08
CA VAL A 131 1.87 -7.59 10.26
C VAL A 131 0.36 -7.42 10.13
N LYS A 132 -0.34 -7.17 11.24
CA LYS A 132 -1.75 -6.75 11.17
C LYS A 132 -1.86 -5.40 10.43
N SER A 133 -2.95 -5.16 9.71
CA SER A 133 -3.18 -3.91 8.98
C SER A 133 -2.96 -2.65 9.82
N VAL A 134 -3.40 -2.66 11.08
CA VAL A 134 -3.17 -1.56 12.04
C VAL A 134 -1.69 -1.20 12.24
N TYR A 135 -0.77 -2.08 11.88
CA TYR A 135 0.68 -1.91 11.96
C TYR A 135 1.35 -1.63 10.61
N ASN A 136 0.70 -1.87 9.46
CA ASN A 136 1.15 -1.44 8.13
C ASN A 136 0.78 0.03 7.85
N ILE A 137 1.04 0.90 8.84
CA ILE A 137 0.45 2.24 8.96
C ILE A 137 0.73 3.12 7.75
N THR A 138 1.94 3.05 7.18
CA THR A 138 2.34 3.92 6.07
C THR A 138 1.48 3.70 4.84
N ARG A 139 1.26 2.44 4.45
CA ARG A 139 0.45 2.06 3.29
C ARG A 139 -1.04 2.26 3.54
N GLU A 140 -1.53 1.82 4.70
CA GLU A 140 -2.94 1.96 5.07
C GLU A 140 -3.41 3.42 5.10
N ARG A 141 -2.58 4.33 5.62
CA ARG A 141 -2.87 5.77 5.59
C ARG A 141 -2.88 6.35 4.17
N GLY A 142 -2.12 5.78 3.25
CA GLY A 142 -2.06 6.21 1.86
C GLY A 142 -3.33 5.88 1.06
N TRP A 143 -4.11 4.87 1.47
CA TRP A 143 -5.29 4.45 0.71
C TRP A 143 -6.47 5.41 0.76
N ARG A 144 -6.70 6.05 1.92
CA ARG A 144 -7.86 6.92 2.10
C ARG A 144 -7.83 8.14 1.15
N PRO A 145 -6.73 8.89 1.01
CA PRO A 145 -6.66 9.99 0.06
C PRO A 145 -6.87 9.55 -1.40
N ILE A 146 -6.32 8.40 -1.80
CA ILE A 146 -6.49 7.84 -3.16
C ILE A 146 -7.97 7.58 -3.46
N TRP A 147 -8.68 7.01 -2.47
CA TRP A 147 -10.11 6.75 -2.59
C TRP A 147 -10.94 8.03 -2.69
N GLU A 148 -10.74 8.96 -1.75
CA GLU A 148 -11.53 10.18 -1.65
C GLU A 148 -11.31 11.11 -2.84
N LYS A 149 -10.08 11.15 -3.39
CA LYS A 149 -9.74 12.02 -4.52
C LYS A 149 -10.18 11.46 -5.87
N GLU A 150 -9.91 10.18 -6.14
CA GLU A 150 -10.03 9.62 -7.50
C GLU A 150 -10.95 8.40 -7.58
N LEU A 151 -10.66 7.32 -6.82
CA LEU A 151 -11.31 6.03 -7.08
C LEU A 151 -12.83 6.05 -6.84
N ALA A 152 -13.33 6.88 -5.92
CA ALA A 152 -14.76 7.04 -5.72
C ALA A 152 -15.46 7.65 -6.96
N ASN A 153 -14.81 8.62 -7.61
CA ASN A 153 -15.33 9.26 -8.83
C ASN A 153 -15.25 8.29 -10.02
N VAL A 154 -14.15 7.53 -10.14
CA VAL A 154 -14.01 6.48 -11.16
C VAL A 154 -15.10 5.43 -11.01
N LYS A 155 -15.36 4.96 -9.79
CA LYS A 155 -16.45 4.02 -9.52
C LYS A 155 -17.81 4.58 -9.94
N TYR A 156 -18.08 5.85 -9.62
CA TYR A 156 -19.33 6.50 -10.00
C TYR A 156 -19.48 6.62 -11.52
N ALA A 157 -18.43 7.03 -12.23
CA ALA A 157 -18.42 7.13 -13.68
C ALA A 157 -18.61 5.77 -14.35
N TYR A 158 -17.98 4.72 -13.81
CA TYR A 158 -18.18 3.35 -14.25
C TYR A 158 -19.64 2.91 -14.08
N GLU A 159 -20.21 3.10 -12.89
CA GLU A 159 -21.58 2.62 -12.59
C GLU A 159 -22.65 3.33 -13.42
N THR A 160 -22.51 4.65 -13.61
CA THR A 160 -23.45 5.44 -14.43
C THR A 160 -23.23 5.22 -15.93
N GLY A 161 -21.98 5.03 -16.36
CA GLY A 161 -21.61 4.76 -17.75
C GLY A 161 -22.12 3.41 -18.27
N LYS A 162 -22.25 2.40 -17.40
CA LYS A 162 -22.76 1.08 -17.80
C LYS A 162 -24.14 1.15 -18.47
N ILE A 163 -25.04 1.95 -17.93
CA ILE A 163 -26.41 2.06 -18.43
C ILE A 163 -26.42 2.77 -19.79
N SER A 164 -25.72 3.89 -19.90
CA SER A 164 -25.68 4.68 -21.15
C SER A 164 -24.94 3.98 -22.28
N ALA A 165 -23.94 3.15 -21.97
CA ALA A 165 -23.17 2.40 -22.95
C ALA A 165 -23.87 1.11 -23.44
N GLY A 166 -25.02 0.73 -22.86
CA GLY A 166 -25.65 -0.57 -23.17
C GLY A 166 -24.80 -1.76 -22.71
N PHE A 167 -24.13 -1.64 -21.57
CA PHE A 167 -23.25 -2.69 -21.04
C PHE A 167 -24.07 -3.92 -20.59
N HIS A 168 -23.77 -5.08 -21.15
CA HIS A 168 -24.37 -6.36 -20.75
C HIS A 168 -23.42 -7.12 -19.83
N PRO A 169 -23.74 -7.29 -18.54
CA PRO A 169 -22.85 -7.94 -17.59
C PRO A 169 -22.66 -9.42 -17.88
N GLU A 170 -23.59 -10.08 -18.58
CA GLU A 170 -23.47 -11.50 -18.94
C GLU A 170 -22.67 -11.72 -20.24
N ASP A 171 -22.33 -10.65 -20.97
CA ASP A 171 -21.56 -10.75 -22.21
C ASP A 171 -20.05 -10.72 -21.90
N PRO A 172 -19.31 -11.81 -22.18
CA PRO A 172 -17.88 -11.89 -21.88
C PRO A 172 -17.03 -10.88 -22.68
N ILE A 173 -17.47 -10.47 -23.88
CA ILE A 173 -16.78 -9.44 -24.66
C ILE A 173 -16.94 -8.08 -23.97
N HIS A 174 -18.15 -7.76 -23.53
CA HIS A 174 -18.39 -6.51 -22.79
C HIS A 174 -17.57 -6.49 -21.50
N GLN A 175 -17.57 -7.58 -20.72
CA GLN A 175 -16.74 -7.69 -19.51
C GLN A 175 -15.25 -7.47 -19.82
N GLY A 176 -14.72 -8.17 -20.82
CA GLY A 176 -13.30 -8.10 -21.18
C GLY A 176 -12.87 -6.71 -21.67
N VAL A 177 -13.66 -6.10 -22.56
CA VAL A 177 -13.40 -4.74 -23.06
C VAL A 177 -13.49 -3.71 -21.94
N SER A 178 -14.50 -3.83 -21.08
CA SER A 178 -14.69 -2.96 -19.93
C SER A 178 -13.50 -3.05 -18.96
N LEU A 179 -13.11 -4.27 -18.58
CA LEU A 179 -11.96 -4.51 -17.71
C LEU A 179 -10.67 -3.92 -18.29
N TRP A 180 -10.39 -4.18 -19.57
CA TRP A 180 -9.22 -3.67 -20.26
C TRP A 180 -9.18 -2.13 -20.30
N LEU A 181 -10.29 -1.50 -20.70
CA LEU A 181 -10.39 -0.05 -20.83
C LEU A 181 -10.26 0.64 -19.47
N TRP A 182 -11.03 0.19 -18.48
CA TRP A 182 -11.04 0.80 -17.16
C TRP A 182 -9.74 0.56 -16.39
N ALA A 183 -9.06 -0.58 -16.58
CA ALA A 183 -7.74 -0.80 -15.99
C ALA A 183 -6.73 0.24 -16.52
N LYS A 184 -6.78 0.58 -17.81
CA LYS A 184 -5.93 1.64 -18.39
C LYS A 184 -6.27 3.02 -17.85
N ILE A 185 -7.55 3.35 -17.77
CA ILE A 185 -8.01 4.64 -17.20
C ILE A 185 -7.56 4.76 -15.75
N ILE A 186 -7.84 3.75 -14.91
CA ILE A 186 -7.42 3.75 -13.50
C ILE A 186 -5.91 3.88 -13.40
N GLN A 187 -5.13 3.17 -14.22
CA GLN A 187 -3.68 3.31 -14.19
C GLN A 187 -3.21 4.74 -14.46
N LEU A 188 -3.84 5.46 -15.40
CA LEU A 188 -3.52 6.88 -15.66
C LEU A 188 -3.78 7.75 -14.42
N HIS A 189 -4.93 7.58 -13.76
CA HIS A 189 -5.23 8.30 -12.51
C HIS A 189 -4.25 7.96 -11.40
N LEU A 190 -3.88 6.67 -11.23
CA LEU A 190 -2.89 6.24 -10.25
C LEU A 190 -1.51 6.85 -10.51
N ASP A 191 -1.10 6.94 -11.78
CA ASP A 191 0.15 7.57 -12.18
C ASP A 191 0.16 9.08 -11.86
N ASP A 192 -0.96 9.77 -12.07
CA ASP A 192 -1.15 11.17 -11.68
C ASP A 192 -1.08 11.36 -10.17
N ILE A 193 -1.83 10.56 -9.41
CA ILE A 193 -1.80 10.60 -7.95
C ILE A 193 -0.38 10.40 -7.43
N ARG A 194 0.37 9.44 -8.00
CA ARG A 194 1.76 9.20 -7.61
C ARG A 194 2.63 10.44 -7.84
N ARG A 195 2.50 11.09 -9.00
CA ARG A 195 3.24 12.33 -9.33
C ARG A 195 2.90 13.47 -8.37
N GLU A 196 1.63 13.63 -8.04
CA GLU A 196 1.17 14.68 -7.13
C GLU A 196 1.60 14.41 -5.69
N ASN A 197 1.46 13.16 -5.21
CA ASN A 197 1.91 12.76 -3.88
C ASN A 197 3.41 13.01 -3.71
N SER A 198 4.22 12.71 -4.72
CA SER A 198 5.66 13.01 -4.69
C SER A 198 5.96 14.50 -4.43
N ARG A 199 5.11 15.39 -4.95
CA ARG A 199 5.22 16.85 -4.81
C ARG A 199 4.46 17.40 -3.59
N HIS A 200 3.68 16.57 -2.90
CA HIS A 200 2.87 17.01 -1.78
C HIS A 200 3.77 17.42 -0.60
N ARG A 201 3.58 18.64 -0.12
CA ARG A 201 4.37 19.19 0.98
C ARG A 201 3.85 18.70 2.32
N VAL A 202 4.68 17.96 3.04
CA VAL A 202 4.41 17.52 4.40
C VAL A 202 4.68 18.67 5.37
N ARG A 203 3.63 19.07 6.10
CA ARG A 203 3.77 20.07 7.18
C ARG A 203 4.83 19.63 8.19
N PHE A 204 5.68 20.57 8.58
CA PHE A 204 6.69 20.35 9.62
C PHE A 204 6.06 19.95 10.96
N GLN A 205 6.60 18.91 11.60
CA GLN A 205 6.15 18.42 12.90
C GLN A 205 7.37 18.05 13.76
N ARG A 206 7.62 18.83 14.82
CA ARG A 206 8.81 18.69 15.69
C ARG A 206 8.97 17.31 16.32
N ASN A 207 7.87 16.65 16.67
CA ASN A 207 7.90 15.40 17.43
C ASN A 207 7.80 14.14 16.54
N LYS A 208 7.94 14.28 15.22
CA LYS A 208 7.94 13.14 14.31
C LYS A 208 9.35 12.68 14.01
N LEU A 209 9.54 11.36 14.09
CA LEU A 209 10.82 10.69 13.83
C LEU A 209 11.13 10.53 12.33
N LEU A 210 10.11 10.52 11.48
CA LEU A 210 10.29 10.53 10.03
C LEU A 210 10.38 11.98 9.53
N PRO A 211 11.05 12.25 8.41
CA PRO A 211 11.28 13.61 7.92
C PRO A 211 9.97 14.39 7.72
N THR A 212 9.98 15.70 7.96
CA THR A 212 8.86 16.62 7.74
C THR A 212 9.35 17.98 7.27
N GLY A 213 8.49 18.84 6.72
CA GLY A 213 8.83 20.21 6.30
C GLY A 213 9.14 20.39 4.81
N GLY A 214 9.36 19.31 4.08
CA GLY A 214 9.52 19.23 2.61
C GLY A 214 8.48 18.34 1.94
N THR A 215 8.79 17.87 0.73
CA THR A 215 7.95 16.96 -0.05
C THR A 215 8.40 15.51 0.05
N HIS A 216 7.50 14.56 -0.25
CA HIS A 216 7.82 13.14 -0.26
C HIS A 216 8.98 12.80 -1.21
N GLY A 217 8.99 13.40 -2.40
CA GLY A 217 10.05 13.22 -3.39
C GLY A 217 11.39 13.80 -2.94
N GLU A 218 11.40 14.94 -2.23
CA GLU A 218 12.63 15.51 -1.65
C GLU A 218 13.20 14.64 -0.54
N PHE A 219 12.36 14.13 0.36
CA PHE A 219 12.81 13.20 1.41
C PHE A 219 13.44 11.95 0.79
N TYR A 220 12.86 11.43 -0.29
CA TYR A 220 13.37 10.23 -0.95
C TYR A 220 14.67 10.45 -1.73
N LYS A 221 14.79 11.58 -2.45
CA LYS A 221 15.92 11.86 -3.36
C LYS A 221 17.10 12.58 -2.70
N HIS A 222 16.81 13.36 -1.66
CA HIS A 222 17.80 14.18 -0.95
C HIS A 222 17.74 13.94 0.55
N PRO A 223 17.81 12.68 1.03
CA PRO A 223 17.69 12.37 2.45
C PRO A 223 18.77 13.05 3.30
N GLU A 224 19.92 13.40 2.73
CA GLU A 224 20.98 14.13 3.41
C GLU A 224 20.57 15.52 3.93
N ARG A 225 19.48 16.09 3.39
CA ARG A 225 18.92 17.37 3.84
C ARG A 225 17.91 17.22 4.98
N TRP A 226 17.59 15.98 5.36
CA TRP A 226 16.48 15.67 6.25
C TRP A 226 16.85 14.55 7.24
N GLY A 227 16.83 14.86 8.53
CA GLY A 227 17.10 13.88 9.58
C GLY A 227 18.12 14.40 10.55
N GLU A 228 17.62 14.96 11.65
CA GLU A 228 18.30 15.12 12.93
C GLU A 228 17.34 14.65 14.02
#